data_AF-A0A2G6ZJ89-F1
#
_entry.id   AF-A0A2G6ZJ89-F1
#
_cell.length_a   1.000
_cell.length_b   1.000
_cell.length_c   1.000
_cell.angle_alpha   90.00
_cell.angle_beta   90.00
_cell.angle_gamma   90.00
#
_symmetry.space_group_name_H-M   'P 1'
#
loop_
_entity.id
_entity.type
_entity.pdbx_description
1 polymer ?
#
loop_
_entity_poly.entity_id
_entity_poly.type
_entity_poly.pdbx_seq_one_letter_code
_entity_poly.pdbx_strand_id
1 'polypeptide(L)'
;MFQPLTCKSVIARILCTTATAWLLCANPVYAHNVWLEPDAQGGYVMQFGGHEGKTETFDPAKLQRVHAYDLRGRELSCDVQSVRGGIRVKPDARAALIAVELDNGYFSSVKPEGDMLPLPMDKNPGAVRGVHARKFHKTVVRWGAVMQKPLGQIFEIVPQAGKAPHAGQPLKVQVLLNGKPLAGARLSWNEAGAPTLSDAQGMASVTPSAGTNILQAIWREAVQGDVKTTQNSYEFLLRFAVH
;
A
#
# COMPACT_ATOMS: atom_id res chain seq x y z
N MET A 1 -34.07 -25.83 62.88
CA MET A 1 -32.96 -25.11 62.24
C MET A 1 -32.09 -26.12 61.49
N PHE A 2 -32.47 -26.53 60.28
CA PHE A 2 -31.63 -27.28 59.33
C PHE A 2 -32.26 -27.15 57.94
N GLN A 3 -31.48 -26.67 56.97
CA GLN A 3 -31.84 -26.46 55.58
C GLN A 3 -32.00 -27.80 54.83
N PRO A 4 -32.81 -27.83 53.76
CA PRO A 4 -32.57 -28.70 52.62
C PRO A 4 -32.22 -27.86 51.39
N LEU A 5 -31.04 -28.07 50.81
CA LEU A 5 -30.70 -27.56 49.48
C LEU A 5 -29.90 -28.62 48.75
N THR A 6 -30.53 -29.36 47.84
CA THR A 6 -29.85 -29.82 46.63
C THR A 6 -30.88 -29.97 45.51
N CYS A 7 -30.84 -29.03 44.56
CA CYS A 7 -31.31 -29.29 43.20
C CYS A 7 -30.19 -28.88 42.25
N LYS A 8 -29.74 -29.86 41.47
CA LYS A 8 -28.71 -29.76 40.44
C LYS A 8 -29.20 -28.86 39.31
N SER A 9 -28.35 -27.98 38.79
CA SER A 9 -28.33 -27.73 37.34
C SER A 9 -26.98 -27.18 36.90
N VAL A 10 -26.39 -27.92 35.96
CA VAL A 10 -25.17 -27.63 35.22
C VAL A 10 -25.52 -26.58 34.16
N ILE A 11 -24.81 -25.45 34.14
CA ILE A 11 -24.68 -24.62 32.93
C ILE A 11 -23.19 -24.31 32.75
N ALA A 12 -22.53 -25.12 31.94
CA ALA A 12 -21.23 -24.81 31.39
C ALA A 12 -21.39 -23.63 30.43
N ARG A 13 -20.77 -22.49 30.76
CA ARG A 13 -20.64 -21.35 29.85
C ARG A 13 -19.54 -21.64 28.84
N ILE A 14 -19.91 -22.17 27.68
CA ILE A 14 -19.05 -22.14 26.49
C ILE A 14 -19.20 -20.74 25.89
N LEU A 15 -18.27 -19.83 26.19
CA LEU A 15 -18.09 -18.63 25.38
C LEU A 15 -17.42 -19.06 24.07
N CYS A 16 -18.24 -19.30 23.05
CA CYS A 16 -17.77 -19.39 21.68
C CYS A 16 -17.65 -17.95 21.15
N THR A 17 -16.46 -17.35 21.28
CA THR A 17 -16.13 -16.11 20.57
C THR A 17 -15.94 -16.42 19.10
N THR A 18 -17.03 -16.38 18.34
CA THR A 18 -16.99 -16.38 16.88
C THR A 18 -16.42 -15.05 16.40
N ALA A 19 -15.09 -15.01 16.24
CA ALA A 19 -14.44 -13.99 15.43
C ALA A 19 -14.85 -14.23 13.98
N THR A 20 -15.95 -13.60 13.55
CA THR A 20 -16.38 -13.61 12.15
C THR A 20 -15.33 -12.87 11.34
N ALA A 21 -14.39 -13.61 10.76
CA ALA A 21 -13.53 -13.11 9.71
C ALA A 21 -14.42 -12.75 8.52
N TRP A 22 -14.73 -11.47 8.38
CA TRP A 22 -15.35 -10.95 7.18
C TRP A 22 -14.38 -11.18 6.02
N LEU A 23 -14.62 -12.22 5.23
CA LEU A 23 -14.07 -12.30 3.88
C LEU A 23 -14.67 -11.14 3.10
N LEU A 24 -13.93 -10.04 3.04
CA LEU A 24 -14.21 -8.96 2.11
C LEU A 24 -14.01 -9.53 0.70
N CYS A 25 -15.11 -9.78 -0.01
CA CYS A 25 -15.10 -9.99 -1.44
C CYS A 25 -14.39 -8.80 -2.08
N ALA A 26 -13.17 -9.03 -2.57
CA ALA A 26 -12.39 -8.04 -3.28
C ALA A 26 -13.03 -7.83 -4.66
N ASN A 27 -14.03 -6.96 -4.75
CA ASN A 27 -14.41 -6.38 -6.02
C ASN A 27 -13.15 -5.75 -6.65
N PRO A 28 -12.94 -5.85 -7.97
CA PRO A 28 -11.79 -5.27 -8.66
C PRO A 28 -11.92 -3.75 -8.65
N VAL A 29 -11.67 -3.13 -7.49
CA VAL A 29 -11.49 -1.70 -7.35
C VAL A 29 -10.11 -1.42 -7.90
N TYR A 30 -10.09 -1.02 -9.18
CA TYR A 30 -9.01 -0.37 -9.92
C TYR A 30 -7.64 -0.44 -9.24
N ALA A 31 -6.93 -1.53 -9.51
CA ALA A 31 -5.57 -1.81 -9.06
C ALA A 31 -4.52 -0.90 -9.73
N HIS A 32 -4.88 0.33 -10.08
CA HIS A 32 -3.94 1.30 -10.61
C HIS A 32 -2.93 1.68 -9.54
N ASN A 33 -1.67 1.45 -9.83
CA ASN A 33 -0.54 1.80 -9.00
C ASN A 33 0.31 2.87 -9.71
N VAL A 34 1.22 3.46 -8.95
CA VAL A 34 2.28 4.31 -9.45
C VAL A 34 3.61 3.59 -9.20
N TRP A 35 4.52 3.61 -10.17
CA TRP A 35 5.88 3.09 -9.97
C TRP A 35 6.90 3.85 -10.81
N LEU A 36 8.18 3.65 -10.50
CA LEU A 36 9.29 4.27 -11.21
C LEU A 36 10.04 3.19 -12.01
N GLU A 37 10.17 3.39 -13.32
CA GLU A 37 11.06 2.62 -14.19
C GLU A 37 12.34 3.40 -14.47
N PRO A 38 13.53 2.80 -14.37
CA PRO A 38 14.78 3.50 -14.66
C PRO A 38 14.88 3.85 -16.14
N ASP A 39 15.45 5.02 -16.44
CA ASP A 39 15.83 5.41 -17.80
C ASP A 39 17.35 5.29 -18.03
N ALA A 40 17.75 5.39 -19.30
CA ALA A 40 19.15 5.27 -19.70
C ALA A 40 20.06 6.43 -19.24
N GLN A 41 19.48 7.52 -18.70
CA GLN A 41 20.19 8.73 -18.30
C GLN A 41 20.27 8.89 -16.77
N GLY A 42 20.12 7.77 -16.03
CA GLY A 42 20.22 7.73 -14.58
C GLY A 42 19.04 8.38 -13.85
N GLY A 43 17.95 8.65 -14.55
CA GLY A 43 16.67 9.03 -13.95
C GLY A 43 15.68 7.88 -13.97
N TYR A 44 14.43 8.22 -13.70
CA TYR A 44 13.30 7.32 -13.68
C TYR A 44 12.11 7.99 -14.37
N VAL A 45 11.32 7.21 -15.09
CA VAL A 45 10.02 7.64 -15.61
C VAL A 45 8.94 7.06 -14.71
N MET A 46 8.06 7.93 -14.24
CA MET A 46 6.89 7.56 -13.47
C MET A 46 5.85 6.92 -14.39
N GLN A 47 5.48 5.70 -14.05
CA GLN A 47 4.45 4.93 -14.69
C GLN A 47 3.20 4.89 -13.81
N PHE A 48 2.06 4.78 -14.46
CA PHE A 48 0.76 4.61 -13.82
C PHE A 48 -0.01 3.54 -14.58
N GLY A 49 -0.76 2.71 -13.88
CA GLY A 49 -1.39 1.54 -14.47
C GLY A 49 -1.42 0.36 -13.51
N GLY A 50 -1.80 -0.81 -13.98
CA GLY A 50 -1.78 -2.01 -13.13
C GLY A 50 -2.33 -3.20 -13.88
N HIS A 51 -3.54 -3.07 -14.41
CA HIS A 51 -4.27 -4.20 -14.96
C HIS A 51 -3.48 -4.90 -16.09
N GLU A 52 -3.01 -6.11 -15.80
CA GLU A 52 -2.26 -6.95 -16.76
C GLU A 52 -0.97 -6.28 -17.29
N GLY A 53 -0.36 -5.38 -16.51
CA GLY A 53 0.87 -4.67 -16.90
C GLY A 53 0.66 -3.55 -17.92
N LYS A 54 -0.59 -3.14 -18.16
CA LYS A 54 -0.90 -1.99 -19.03
C LYS A 54 -0.59 -0.68 -18.31
N THR A 55 0.13 0.20 -19.00
CA THR A 55 0.34 1.58 -18.57
C THR A 55 -0.77 2.48 -19.10
N GLU A 56 -1.10 3.49 -18.32
CA GLU A 56 -2.13 4.48 -18.63
C GLU A 56 -1.58 5.89 -18.42
N THR A 57 -2.16 6.85 -19.14
CA THR A 57 -1.87 8.25 -18.92
C THR A 57 -2.51 8.74 -17.63
N PHE A 58 -1.82 9.58 -16.88
CA PHE A 58 -2.34 10.23 -15.67
C PHE A 58 -2.04 11.72 -15.70
N ASP A 59 -2.86 12.50 -15.01
CA ASP A 59 -2.64 13.92 -14.82
C ASP A 59 -1.44 14.15 -13.87
N PRO A 60 -0.35 14.82 -14.30
CA PRO A 60 0.78 15.12 -13.43
C PRO A 60 0.42 15.88 -12.16
N ALA A 61 -0.69 16.63 -12.13
CA ALA A 61 -1.16 17.34 -10.94
C ALA A 61 -1.58 16.41 -9.78
N LYS A 62 -1.76 15.10 -10.05
CA LYS A 62 -1.99 14.08 -9.02
C LYS A 62 -0.77 13.82 -8.15
N LEU A 63 0.44 14.10 -8.66
CA LEU A 63 1.67 13.94 -7.92
C LEU A 63 1.70 14.90 -6.72
N GLN A 64 1.81 14.34 -5.52
CA GLN A 64 1.91 15.14 -4.30
C GLN A 64 3.37 15.38 -3.94
N ARG A 65 4.19 14.32 -3.90
CA ARG A 65 5.56 14.38 -3.40
C ARG A 65 6.47 13.36 -4.07
N VAL A 66 7.73 13.73 -4.25
CA VAL A 66 8.84 12.83 -4.57
C VAL A 66 10.00 13.16 -3.65
N HIS A 67 10.52 12.15 -2.95
CA HIS A 67 11.68 12.28 -2.07
C HIS A 67 12.77 11.31 -2.49
N ALA A 68 14.02 11.73 -2.34
CA ALA A 68 15.17 10.88 -2.48
C ALA A 68 15.94 10.86 -1.16
N TYR A 69 16.47 9.70 -0.78
CA TYR A 69 17.20 9.53 0.47
C TYR A 69 18.52 8.81 0.24
N ASP A 70 19.55 9.20 0.98
CA ASP A 70 20.83 8.50 1.00
C ASP A 70 20.77 7.18 1.81
N LEU A 71 21.89 6.46 1.90
CA LEU A 71 22.00 5.19 2.62
C LEU A 71 21.61 5.27 4.10
N ARG A 72 21.64 6.45 4.73
CA ARG A 72 21.35 6.68 6.15
C ARG A 72 19.95 7.26 6.38
N GLY A 73 19.23 7.60 5.32
CA GLY A 73 17.91 8.21 5.36
C GLY A 73 17.93 9.73 5.43
N ARG A 74 19.06 10.37 5.07
CA ARG A 74 19.09 11.83 4.89
C ARG A 74 18.47 12.17 3.53
N GLU A 75 17.61 13.17 3.52
CA GLU A 75 16.97 13.65 2.30
C GLU A 75 18.02 14.25 1.33
N LEU A 76 17.83 14.00 0.05
CA LEU A 76 18.65 14.49 -1.05
C LEU A 76 17.77 15.23 -2.06
N SER A 77 18.39 16.11 -2.86
CA SER A 77 17.71 16.76 -3.97
C SER A 77 17.24 15.75 -5.02
N CYS A 78 16.11 16.08 -5.65
CA CYS A 78 15.53 15.28 -6.72
C CYS A 78 14.89 16.21 -7.75
N ASP A 79 15.35 16.15 -9.00
CA ASP A 79 14.75 16.91 -10.09
C ASP A 79 13.49 16.19 -10.58
N VAL A 80 12.35 16.88 -10.55
CA VAL A 80 11.06 16.36 -11.01
C VAL A 80 10.59 17.21 -12.18
N GLN A 81 10.43 16.58 -13.34
CA GLN A 81 10.10 17.27 -14.59
C GLN A 81 8.94 16.57 -15.29
N SER A 82 7.92 17.34 -15.68
CA SER A 82 6.91 16.85 -16.62
C SER A 82 7.57 16.64 -17.98
N VAL A 83 7.37 15.47 -18.58
CA VAL A 83 7.88 15.09 -19.91
C VAL A 83 6.73 14.61 -20.77
N ARG A 84 6.96 14.49 -22.09
CA ARG A 84 5.99 13.86 -22.99
C ARG A 84 5.76 12.42 -22.52
N GLY A 85 4.53 12.12 -22.08
CA GLY A 85 4.15 10.79 -21.62
C GLY A 85 4.29 10.54 -20.11
N GLY A 86 4.59 11.55 -19.29
CA GLY A 86 4.53 11.38 -17.83
C GLY A 86 5.40 12.35 -17.04
N ILE A 87 5.94 11.87 -15.91
CA ILE A 87 6.84 12.60 -15.04
C ILE A 87 8.18 11.89 -15.03
N ARG A 88 9.27 12.63 -15.25
CA ARG A 88 10.63 12.15 -15.07
C ARG A 88 11.17 12.61 -13.72
N VAL A 89 11.80 11.69 -13.01
CA VAL A 89 12.40 11.88 -11.68
C VAL A 89 13.90 11.58 -11.79
N LYS A 90 14.75 12.53 -11.45
CA LYS A 90 16.21 12.33 -11.41
C LYS A 90 16.74 12.68 -10.01
N PRO A 91 17.01 11.68 -9.16
CA PRO A 91 17.58 11.94 -7.85
C PRO A 91 19.07 12.29 -7.93
N ASP A 92 19.62 12.88 -6.87
CA ASP A 92 21.07 12.91 -6.63
C ASP A 92 21.67 11.50 -6.77
N ALA A 93 22.85 11.40 -7.38
CA ALA A 93 23.52 10.11 -7.65
C ALA A 93 23.84 9.27 -6.39
N ARG A 94 23.80 9.88 -5.20
CA ARG A 94 24.00 9.21 -3.91
C ARG A 94 22.72 8.55 -3.39
N ALA A 95 21.57 8.77 -4.02
CA ALA A 95 20.30 8.21 -3.58
C ALA A 95 20.35 6.69 -3.48
N ALA A 96 19.85 6.19 -2.35
CA ALA A 96 19.67 4.78 -2.05
C ALA A 96 18.19 4.38 -2.16
N LEU A 97 17.29 5.35 -2.02
CA LEU A 97 15.84 5.14 -2.08
C LEU A 97 15.16 6.37 -2.68
N ILE A 98 14.12 6.13 -3.47
CA ILE A 98 13.21 7.16 -3.97
C ILE A 98 11.81 6.80 -3.50
N ALA A 99 11.08 7.75 -2.92
CA ALA A 99 9.69 7.59 -2.49
C ALA A 99 8.77 8.53 -3.27
N VAL A 100 7.58 8.06 -3.62
CA VAL A 100 6.57 8.80 -4.38
C VAL A 100 5.23 8.71 -3.66
N GLU A 101 4.53 9.84 -3.59
CA GLU A 101 3.14 9.93 -3.14
C GLU A 101 2.28 10.56 -4.23
N LEU A 102 1.21 9.87 -4.61
CA LEU A 102 0.26 10.31 -5.64
C LEU A 102 -1.15 10.20 -5.09
N ASP A 103 -1.91 11.29 -5.14
CA ASP A 103 -3.34 11.28 -4.84
C ASP A 103 -4.09 11.02 -6.15
N ASN A 104 -4.64 9.81 -6.29
CA ASN A 104 -5.33 9.45 -7.52
C ASN A 104 -6.73 10.09 -7.62
N GLY A 105 -7.18 10.71 -6.53
CA GLY A 105 -8.45 11.42 -6.41
C GLY A 105 -9.57 10.55 -5.86
N TYR A 106 -10.76 11.13 -5.94
CA TYR A 106 -12.00 10.50 -5.48
C TYR A 106 -12.74 9.84 -6.65
N PHE A 107 -13.33 8.69 -6.34
CA PHE A 107 -14.17 7.92 -7.24
C PHE A 107 -15.48 7.60 -6.54
N SER A 108 -16.60 7.62 -7.27
CA SER A 108 -17.91 7.35 -6.67
C SER A 108 -18.83 6.59 -7.61
N SER A 109 -19.81 5.90 -7.03
CA SER A 109 -20.82 5.15 -7.76
C SER A 109 -22.20 5.32 -7.14
N VAL A 110 -23.21 5.39 -8.01
CA VAL A 110 -24.63 5.32 -7.63
C VAL A 110 -25.08 3.89 -7.33
N LYS A 111 -24.21 2.90 -7.58
CA LYS A 111 -24.43 1.49 -7.26
C LYS A 111 -23.53 1.08 -6.07
N PRO A 112 -23.99 0.15 -5.21
CA PRO A 112 -23.14 -0.42 -4.17
C PRO A 112 -21.89 -1.10 -4.72
N GLU A 113 -21.93 -1.62 -5.96
CA GLU A 113 -20.87 -2.40 -6.60
C GLU A 113 -20.69 -2.01 -8.07
N GLY A 114 -19.56 -2.39 -8.66
CA GLY A 114 -19.21 -2.13 -10.07
C GLY A 114 -18.43 -0.83 -10.29
N ASP A 115 -18.54 -0.30 -11.51
CA ASP A 115 -17.76 0.84 -11.98
C ASP A 115 -17.99 2.11 -11.15
N MET A 116 -16.95 2.95 -11.11
CA MET A 116 -16.97 4.24 -10.43
C MET A 116 -16.61 5.36 -11.40
N LEU A 117 -17.28 6.50 -11.27
CA LEU A 117 -16.91 7.72 -11.94
C LEU A 117 -15.75 8.39 -11.20
N PRO A 118 -14.81 9.07 -11.89
CA PRO A 118 -13.71 9.82 -11.27
C PRO A 118 -14.20 11.15 -10.67
N LEU A 119 -15.19 11.07 -9.79
CA LEU A 119 -15.81 12.19 -9.09
C LEU A 119 -15.98 11.82 -7.61
N PRO A 120 -15.82 12.78 -6.68
CA PRO A 120 -16.27 12.58 -5.30
C PRO A 120 -17.79 12.47 -5.22
N MET A 121 -18.29 11.88 -4.13
CA MET A 121 -19.72 11.62 -3.94
C MET A 121 -20.58 12.91 -3.97
N ASP A 122 -20.08 14.02 -3.41
CA ASP A 122 -20.75 15.32 -3.40
C ASP A 122 -20.89 15.97 -4.80
N LYS A 123 -20.22 15.41 -5.81
CA LYS A 123 -20.29 15.80 -7.22
C LYS A 123 -20.94 14.75 -8.11
N ASN A 124 -21.41 13.65 -7.53
CA ASN A 124 -22.10 12.57 -8.24
C ASN A 124 -23.48 12.34 -7.60
N PRO A 125 -24.53 13.04 -8.04
CA PRO A 125 -25.86 12.95 -7.44
C PRO A 125 -26.37 11.51 -7.35
N GLY A 126 -26.81 11.11 -6.15
CA GLY A 126 -27.26 9.75 -5.88
C GLY A 126 -26.14 8.74 -5.62
N ALA A 127 -24.87 9.18 -5.51
CA ALA A 127 -23.79 8.29 -5.11
C ALA A 127 -24.05 7.68 -3.73
N VAL A 128 -23.94 6.35 -3.66
CA VAL A 128 -24.09 5.56 -2.43
C VAL A 128 -22.77 4.99 -1.93
N ARG A 129 -21.72 5.08 -2.76
CA ARG A 129 -20.37 4.60 -2.47
C ARG A 129 -19.34 5.56 -3.03
N GLY A 130 -18.26 5.78 -2.28
CA GLY A 130 -17.10 6.53 -2.70
C GLY A 130 -15.79 5.92 -2.18
N VAL A 131 -14.72 6.15 -2.93
CA VAL A 131 -13.35 5.74 -2.62
C VAL A 131 -12.41 6.92 -2.84
N HIS A 132 -11.60 7.27 -1.85
CA HIS A 132 -10.43 8.13 -2.02
C HIS A 132 -9.21 7.24 -2.24
N ALA A 133 -8.65 7.25 -3.45
CA ALA A 133 -7.57 6.35 -3.84
C ALA A 133 -6.21 7.04 -3.74
N ARG A 134 -5.35 6.54 -2.84
CA ARG A 134 -4.03 7.13 -2.53
C ARG A 134 -2.94 6.11 -2.83
N LYS A 135 -1.95 6.52 -3.61
CA LYS A 135 -0.93 5.63 -4.17
C LYS A 135 0.44 6.02 -3.66
N PHE A 136 1.19 5.02 -3.22
CA PHE A 136 2.50 5.17 -2.61
C PHE A 136 3.47 4.25 -3.32
N HIS A 137 4.71 4.69 -3.46
CA HIS A 137 5.74 3.88 -4.09
C HIS A 137 7.11 4.15 -3.50
N LYS A 138 7.93 3.11 -3.44
CA LYS A 138 9.35 3.19 -3.14
C LYS A 138 10.16 2.37 -4.13
N THR A 139 11.19 2.98 -4.72
CA THR A 139 12.25 2.27 -5.44
C THR A 139 13.50 2.20 -4.57
N VAL A 140 13.95 0.98 -4.27
CA VAL A 140 15.28 0.74 -3.67
C VAL A 140 16.32 0.78 -4.78
N VAL A 141 17.12 1.84 -4.79
CA VAL A 141 18.25 2.02 -5.71
C VAL A 141 19.47 1.26 -5.18
N ARG A 142 19.69 1.34 -3.86
CA ARG A 142 20.78 0.65 -3.17
C ARG A 142 20.35 0.34 -1.75
N TRP A 143 20.59 -0.90 -1.31
CA TRP A 143 20.29 -1.31 0.05
C TRP A 143 21.20 -0.59 1.06
N GLY A 144 20.60 -0.13 2.16
CA GLY A 144 21.28 0.58 3.23
C GLY A 144 20.41 0.72 4.47
N ALA A 145 20.94 1.40 5.50
CA ALA A 145 20.23 1.61 6.76
C ALA A 145 18.88 2.32 6.60
N VAL A 146 18.72 3.14 5.55
CA VAL A 146 17.45 3.78 5.16
C VAL A 146 16.29 2.80 4.97
N MET A 147 16.55 1.55 4.57
CA MET A 147 15.52 0.53 4.36
C MET A 147 14.78 0.17 5.65
N GLN A 148 15.43 0.33 6.80
CA GLN A 148 14.92 -0.04 8.12
C GLN A 148 14.28 1.13 8.86
N LYS A 149 13.91 2.20 8.14
CA LYS A 149 13.37 3.42 8.72
C LYS A 149 12.03 3.77 8.08
N PRO A 150 11.02 4.13 8.88
CA PRO A 150 9.88 4.89 8.39
C PRO A 150 10.36 6.24 7.85
N LEU A 151 9.74 6.70 6.76
CA LEU A 151 10.06 7.93 6.05
C LEU A 151 8.86 8.89 6.00
N GLY A 152 7.75 8.51 6.63
CA GLY A 152 6.63 9.41 6.88
C GLY A 152 5.53 9.39 5.83
N GLN A 153 5.57 8.44 4.89
CA GLN A 153 4.42 8.19 4.02
C GLN A 153 3.23 7.71 4.87
N ILE A 154 2.02 8.16 4.53
CA ILE A 154 0.81 7.81 5.29
C ILE A 154 0.58 6.31 5.29
N PHE A 155 0.79 5.62 4.17
CA PHE A 155 0.81 4.17 4.10
C PHE A 155 2.19 3.75 3.62
N GLU A 156 2.85 2.86 4.35
CA GLU A 156 4.28 2.62 4.17
C GLU A 156 4.68 1.17 4.39
N ILE A 157 5.49 0.62 3.48
CA ILE A 157 6.26 -0.62 3.73
C ILE A 157 7.69 -0.24 4.13
N VAL A 158 8.17 -0.83 5.23
CA VAL A 158 9.52 -0.68 5.78
C VAL A 158 10.21 -2.05 5.85
N PRO A 159 11.15 -2.36 4.95
CA PRO A 159 11.98 -3.55 5.08
C PRO A 159 12.72 -3.61 6.41
N GLN A 160 12.91 -4.81 6.95
CA GLN A 160 13.63 -5.01 8.22
C GLN A 160 15.06 -5.50 7.99
N ALA A 161 15.64 -5.10 6.85
CA ALA A 161 17.00 -5.45 6.44
C ALA A 161 17.67 -4.24 5.78
N GLY A 162 18.91 -3.95 6.17
CA GLY A 162 19.73 -2.90 5.54
C GLY A 162 20.63 -3.41 4.41
N LYS A 163 20.70 -4.72 4.20
CA LYS A 163 21.43 -5.38 3.12
C LYS A 163 20.46 -5.96 2.12
N ALA A 164 20.90 -6.14 0.87
CA ALA A 164 20.09 -6.77 -0.16
C ALA A 164 19.63 -8.17 0.30
N PRO A 165 18.34 -8.52 0.13
CA PRO A 165 17.85 -9.85 0.40
C PRO A 165 18.36 -10.82 -0.68
N HIS A 166 18.32 -12.11 -0.38
CA HIS A 166 18.64 -13.17 -1.33
C HIS A 166 17.36 -13.76 -1.90
N ALA A 167 17.43 -14.18 -3.17
CA ALA A 167 16.33 -14.87 -3.81
C ALA A 167 16.01 -16.18 -3.06
N GLY A 168 14.71 -16.45 -2.88
CA GLY A 168 14.25 -17.65 -2.15
C GLY A 168 14.41 -17.58 -0.63
N GLN A 169 15.02 -16.52 -0.07
CA GLN A 169 15.13 -16.33 1.38
C GLN A 169 14.09 -15.34 1.91
N PRO A 170 13.52 -15.57 3.10
CA PRO A 170 12.53 -14.65 3.66
C PRO A 170 13.09 -13.24 3.92
N LEU A 171 12.38 -12.22 3.45
CA LEU A 171 12.54 -10.82 3.80
C LEU A 171 11.39 -10.42 4.75
N LYS A 172 11.74 -9.96 5.95
CA LYS A 172 10.77 -9.36 6.87
C LYS A 172 10.50 -7.91 6.47
N VAL A 173 9.24 -7.52 6.49
CA VAL A 173 8.79 -6.14 6.28
C VAL A 173 7.82 -5.74 7.39
N GLN A 174 7.71 -4.44 7.66
CA GLN A 174 6.68 -3.86 8.50
C GLN A 174 5.80 -2.94 7.67
N VAL A 175 4.48 -3.08 7.80
CA VAL A 175 3.48 -2.22 7.18
C VAL A 175 2.99 -1.22 8.22
N LEU A 176 2.99 0.06 7.83
CA LEU A 176 2.58 1.17 8.68
C LEU A 176 1.43 1.94 8.04
N LEU A 177 0.52 2.43 8.89
CA LEU A 177 -0.48 3.44 8.55
C LEU A 177 -0.35 4.60 9.54
N ASN A 178 -0.18 5.81 9.04
CA ASN A 178 0.11 7.01 9.82
C ASN A 178 1.28 6.81 10.79
N GLY A 179 2.34 6.13 10.33
CA GLY A 179 3.53 5.80 11.11
C GLY A 179 3.33 4.74 12.21
N LYS A 180 2.15 4.12 12.31
CA LYS A 180 1.85 3.08 13.30
C LYS A 180 1.76 1.71 12.65
N PRO A 181 2.17 0.62 13.34
CA PRO A 181 1.98 -0.74 12.86
C PRO A 181 0.54 -1.02 12.42
N LEU A 182 0.38 -1.57 11.21
CA LEU A 182 -0.92 -1.90 10.64
C LEU A 182 -1.08 -3.41 10.48
N ALA A 183 -1.98 -3.99 11.27
CA ALA A 183 -2.36 -5.40 11.18
C ALA A 183 -3.37 -5.65 10.04
N GLY A 184 -3.28 -6.82 9.41
CA GLY A 184 -4.23 -7.26 8.38
C GLY A 184 -4.06 -6.60 7.01
N ALA A 185 -3.03 -5.79 6.80
CA ALA A 185 -2.70 -5.28 5.46
C ALA A 185 -2.39 -6.44 4.53
N ARG A 186 -2.96 -6.43 3.33
CA ARG A 186 -2.74 -7.48 2.32
C ARG A 186 -1.46 -7.17 1.56
N LEU A 187 -0.49 -8.08 1.60
CA LEU A 187 0.71 -8.03 0.77
C LEU A 187 0.68 -9.13 -0.29
N SER A 188 1.12 -8.83 -1.50
CA SER A 188 1.29 -9.84 -2.57
C SER A 188 2.41 -9.45 -3.54
N TRP A 189 3.05 -10.46 -4.12
CA TRP A 189 3.97 -10.26 -5.24
C TRP A 189 3.18 -10.04 -6.53
N ASN A 190 3.37 -8.89 -7.17
CA ASN A 190 2.58 -8.48 -8.33
C ASN A 190 1.06 -8.53 -8.06
N GLU A 191 0.23 -8.33 -9.10
CA GLU A 191 -1.23 -8.30 -8.95
C GLU A 191 -1.86 -9.65 -8.60
N ALA A 192 -1.20 -10.76 -8.98
CA ALA A 192 -1.76 -12.11 -8.92
C ALA A 192 -1.15 -13.01 -7.81
N GLY A 193 -0.21 -12.49 -7.02
CA GLY A 193 0.46 -13.28 -5.98
C GLY A 193 -0.47 -13.72 -4.86
N ALA A 194 -0.21 -14.91 -4.29
CA ALA A 194 -0.89 -15.37 -3.09
C ALA A 194 -0.67 -14.36 -1.95
N PRO A 195 -1.73 -13.91 -1.27
CA PRO A 195 -1.60 -12.89 -0.25
C PRO A 195 -0.93 -13.40 1.02
N THR A 196 -0.13 -12.53 1.63
CA THR A 196 0.29 -12.63 3.03
C THR A 196 -0.31 -11.45 3.78
N LEU A 197 -0.82 -11.65 5.00
CA LEU A 197 -1.34 -10.58 5.83
C LEU A 197 -0.30 -10.14 6.86
N SER A 198 -0.23 -8.84 7.15
CA SER A 198 0.57 -8.35 8.27
C SER A 198 -0.05 -8.77 9.62
N ASP A 199 0.81 -9.08 10.59
CA ASP A 199 0.40 -9.47 11.95
C ASP A 199 0.06 -8.26 12.85
N ALA A 200 -0.17 -8.51 14.13
CA ALA A 200 -0.51 -7.48 15.13
C ALA A 200 0.58 -6.40 15.29
N GLN A 201 1.83 -6.69 14.94
CA GLN A 201 2.95 -5.77 14.95
C GLN A 201 3.20 -5.13 13.57
N GLY A 202 2.26 -5.32 12.63
CA GLY A 202 2.38 -4.89 11.25
C GLY A 202 3.41 -5.67 10.45
N MET A 203 3.90 -6.80 10.96
CA MET A 203 4.99 -7.54 10.34
C MET A 203 4.48 -8.56 9.35
N ALA A 204 5.22 -8.74 8.25
CA ALA A 204 5.00 -9.83 7.30
C ALA A 204 6.34 -10.40 6.84
N SER A 205 6.33 -11.68 6.45
CA SER A 205 7.48 -12.36 5.87
C SER A 205 7.16 -12.68 4.41
N VAL A 206 7.96 -12.16 3.49
CA VAL A 206 7.79 -12.33 2.04
C VAL A 206 9.07 -12.87 1.42
N THR A 207 8.97 -13.71 0.40
CA THR A 207 10.15 -14.34 -0.23
C THR A 207 10.35 -13.78 -1.64
N PRO A 208 11.35 -12.90 -1.88
CA PRO A 208 11.64 -12.37 -3.20
C PRO A 208 12.25 -13.43 -4.13
N SER A 209 12.15 -13.19 -5.43
CA SER A 209 12.79 -14.00 -6.48
C SER A 209 14.00 -13.27 -7.06
N ALA A 210 14.84 -13.97 -7.83
CA ALA A 210 15.91 -13.32 -8.58
C ALA A 210 15.32 -12.34 -9.62
N GLY A 211 16.01 -11.21 -9.84
CA GLY A 211 15.57 -10.15 -10.74
C GLY A 211 14.78 -9.04 -10.04
N THR A 212 13.91 -8.36 -10.80
CA THR A 212 13.10 -7.24 -10.28
C THR A 212 11.90 -7.76 -9.51
N ASN A 213 11.72 -7.28 -8.29
CA ASN A 213 10.61 -7.60 -7.41
C ASN A 213 9.76 -6.35 -7.18
N ILE A 214 8.44 -6.52 -7.23
CA ILE A 214 7.46 -5.50 -6.87
C ILE A 214 6.53 -6.12 -5.82
N LEU A 215 6.68 -5.69 -4.57
CA LEU A 215 5.79 -6.06 -3.49
C LEU A 215 4.68 -5.03 -3.40
N GLN A 216 3.43 -5.48 -3.55
CA GLN A 216 2.26 -4.65 -3.36
C GLN A 216 1.74 -4.80 -1.92
N ALA A 217 1.30 -3.70 -1.31
CA ALA A 217 0.42 -3.74 -0.16
C ALA A 217 -0.87 -2.95 -0.44
N ILE A 218 -1.99 -3.44 0.10
CA ILE A 218 -3.31 -2.81 -0.02
C ILE A 218 -3.95 -2.73 1.36
N TRP A 219 -4.49 -1.56 1.67
CA TRP A 219 -5.34 -1.33 2.84
C TRP A 219 -6.57 -0.51 2.46
N ARG A 220 -7.72 -0.86 3.01
CA ARG A 220 -8.97 -0.12 2.82
C ARG A 220 -9.68 0.04 4.16
N GLU A 221 -10.10 1.25 4.47
CA GLU A 221 -10.83 1.56 5.70
C GLU A 221 -12.06 2.41 5.40
N ALA A 222 -13.16 2.10 6.06
CA ALA A 222 -14.39 2.88 5.94
C ALA A 222 -14.20 4.28 6.55
N VAL A 223 -14.81 5.27 5.92
CA VAL A 223 -14.83 6.66 6.37
C VAL A 223 -16.27 7.02 6.74
N GLN A 224 -16.45 7.65 7.90
CA GLN A 224 -17.74 8.16 8.36
C GLN A 224 -17.73 9.68 8.39
N GLY A 225 -18.84 10.30 7.98
CA GLY A 225 -19.02 11.76 8.07
C GLY A 225 -18.32 12.59 6.98
N ASP A 226 -17.63 11.97 6.02
CA ASP A 226 -17.11 12.66 4.84
C ASP A 226 -18.13 12.62 3.70
N VAL A 227 -18.49 13.79 3.17
CA VAL A 227 -19.44 13.93 2.05
C VAL A 227 -18.86 13.49 0.71
N LYS A 228 -17.53 13.36 0.60
CA LYS A 228 -16.84 13.03 -0.65
C LYS A 228 -16.62 11.53 -0.84
N THR A 229 -16.58 10.75 0.24
CA THR A 229 -16.21 9.33 0.20
C THR A 229 -16.76 8.52 1.36
N THR A 230 -16.93 7.23 1.15
CA THR A 230 -17.24 6.23 2.19
C THR A 230 -16.02 5.39 2.59
N GLN A 231 -14.90 5.51 1.88
CA GLN A 231 -13.74 4.64 2.07
C GLN A 231 -12.44 5.33 1.64
N ASN A 232 -11.36 5.09 2.39
CA ASN A 232 -9.99 5.34 1.94
C ASN A 232 -9.41 4.04 1.37
N SER A 233 -8.74 4.11 0.22
CA SER A 233 -7.99 3.02 -0.38
C SER A 233 -6.53 3.42 -0.53
N TYR A 234 -5.66 2.72 0.18
CA TYR A 234 -4.22 2.93 0.13
C TYR A 234 -3.57 1.76 -0.61
N GLU A 235 -2.73 2.07 -1.59
CA GLU A 235 -1.96 1.07 -2.34
C GLU A 235 -0.49 1.48 -2.35
N PHE A 236 0.39 0.53 -2.07
CA PHE A 236 1.82 0.74 -1.94
C PHE A 236 2.59 -0.24 -2.82
N LEU A 237 3.55 0.24 -3.62
CA LEU A 237 4.53 -0.60 -4.29
C LEU A 237 5.94 -0.42 -3.72
N LEU A 238 6.58 -1.51 -3.31
CA LEU A 238 8.01 -1.56 -3.00
C LEU A 238 8.74 -2.29 -4.14
N ARG A 239 9.55 -1.55 -4.91
CA ARG A 239 10.33 -2.08 -6.03
C ARG A 239 11.81 -2.19 -5.66
N PHE A 240 12.42 -3.35 -5.91
CA PHE A 240 13.85 -3.59 -5.72
C PHE A 240 14.35 -4.73 -6.60
N ALA A 241 15.66 -4.77 -6.86
CA ALA A 241 16.30 -5.88 -7.53
C ALA A 241 16.97 -6.83 -6.52
N VAL A 242 16.98 -8.11 -6.86
CA VAL A 242 17.73 -9.18 -6.19
C VAL A 242 18.59 -9.87 -7.24
N HIS A 243 19.87 -10.06 -6.92
CA HIS A 243 20.85 -10.71 -7.79
C HIS A 243 21.19 -12.10 -7.27
#